data_AF-A0A935K6N8-F1
#
_entry.id   AF-A0A935K6N8-F1
#
_cell.length_a   1.000
_cell.length_b   1.000
_cell.length_c   1.000
_cell.angle_alpha   90.00
_cell.angle_beta   90.00
_cell.angle_gamma   90.00
#
_symmetry.space_group_name_H-M   'P 1'
#
loop_
_entity.id
_entity.type
_entity.pdbx_description
1 polymer ?
#
loop_
_entity_poly.entity_id
_entity_poly.type
_entity_poly.pdbx_seq_one_letter_code
_entity_poly.pdbx_strand_id
1 'polypeptide(L)'
;MKFFIVIPLIFLFCVSCDHKSNKEQLKQEVLKAEKSFEKMCEEKGIAEAFYFFAADGAVIKRENRYSDYWKRKYKKLLQQSCLQKCFS
;
A
#
# COMPACT_ATOMS: atom_id res chain seq x y z
N MET A 1 -39.52 -20.83 -14.77
CA MET A 1 -38.33 -21.72 -14.76
C MET A 1 -36.97 -20.98 -14.77
N LYS A 2 -36.92 -19.63 -14.78
CA LYS A 2 -35.65 -18.86 -14.74
C LYS A 2 -35.10 -18.58 -13.32
N PHE A 3 -35.97 -18.55 -12.30
CA PHE A 3 -35.58 -18.28 -10.91
C PHE A 3 -34.85 -19.42 -10.20
N PHE A 4 -34.98 -20.67 -10.67
CA PHE A 4 -34.41 -21.84 -10.01
C PHE A 4 -32.88 -21.93 -10.12
N ILE A 5 -32.29 -21.28 -11.15
CA ILE A 5 -30.84 -21.26 -11.38
C ILE A 5 -30.17 -20.09 -10.66
N VAL A 6 -30.90 -19.02 -10.34
CA VAL A 6 -30.35 -17.80 -9.73
C VAL A 6 -30.06 -17.99 -8.24
N ILE A 7 -30.87 -18.79 -7.54
CA ILE A 7 -30.77 -19.03 -6.09
C ILE A 7 -29.46 -19.76 -5.70
N PRO A 8 -29.03 -20.86 -6.35
CA PRO A 8 -27.76 -21.51 -6.00
C PRO A 8 -26.53 -20.64 -6.34
N LEU A 9 -26.63 -19.78 -7.36
CA LEU A 9 -25.54 -18.90 -7.76
C LEU A 9 -25.26 -17.82 -6.70
N ILE A 10 -26.31 -17.28 -6.07
CA ILE A 10 -26.19 -16.29 -4.99
C ILE A 10 -25.58 -16.94 -3.73
N PHE A 11 -25.94 -18.17 -3.42
CA PHE A 11 -25.42 -18.87 -2.24
C PHE A 11 -23.91 -19.16 -2.34
N LEU A 12 -23.40 -19.42 -3.55
CA LEU A 12 -21.96 -19.57 -3.81
C LEU A 12 -21.15 -18.30 -3.51
N PHE A 13 -21.72 -17.11 -3.70
CA PHE A 13 -21.03 -15.85 -3.36
C PHE A 13 -20.98 -15.58 -1.86
N CYS A 14 -21.89 -16.14 -1.05
CA CYS A 14 -21.94 -15.89 0.38
C CYS A 14 -20.91 -16.68 1.21
N VAL A 15 -20.36 -17.78 0.68
CA VAL A 15 -19.44 -18.66 1.42
C VAL A 15 -17.96 -18.23 1.29
N SER A 16 -17.65 -17.26 0.43
CA SER A 16 -16.26 -16.97 0.04
C SER A 16 -15.50 -15.99 0.96
N CYS A 17 -16.10 -15.53 2.06
CA CYS A 17 -15.51 -14.55 2.98
C CYS A 17 -15.36 -15.08 4.41
N ASP A 18 -14.50 -16.07 4.61
CA ASP A 18 -13.95 -16.39 5.95
C ASP A 18 -12.44 -16.63 5.84
N HIS A 19 -11.68 -15.54 5.65
CA HIS A 19 -10.22 -15.59 5.75
C HIS A 19 -9.83 -15.37 7.21
N LYS A 20 -9.67 -16.47 7.97
CA LYS A 20 -9.12 -16.45 9.34
C LYS A 20 -7.62 -16.16 9.29
N SER A 21 -7.26 -14.90 9.13
CA SER A 21 -5.87 -14.47 9.31
C SER A 21 -5.47 -14.56 10.78
N ASN A 22 -4.33 -15.19 11.06
CA ASN A 22 -3.77 -15.29 12.40
C ASN A 22 -3.33 -13.91 12.91
N LYS A 23 -4.06 -13.37 13.90
CA LYS A 23 -3.88 -12.00 14.39
C LYS A 23 -2.47 -11.77 14.93
N GLU A 24 -1.88 -12.77 15.56
CA GLU A 24 -0.55 -12.69 16.15
C GLU A 24 0.53 -12.58 15.09
N GLN A 25 0.38 -13.29 13.96
CA GLN A 25 1.29 -13.18 12.82
C GLN A 25 1.21 -11.80 12.18
N LEU A 26 -0.01 -11.28 11.95
CA LEU A 26 -0.20 -9.93 11.41
C LEU A 26 0.41 -8.84 12.29
N LYS A 27 0.30 -8.96 13.62
CA LYS A 27 0.94 -8.02 14.55
C LYS A 27 2.46 -8.03 14.40
N GLN A 28 3.07 -9.20 14.29
CA GLN A 28 4.52 -9.32 14.11
C GLN A 28 4.99 -8.73 12.78
N GLU A 29 4.22 -8.94 11.71
CA GLU A 29 4.50 -8.36 10.39
C GLU A 29 4.44 -6.83 10.41
N VAL A 30 3.43 -6.25 11.07
CA VAL A 30 3.31 -4.79 11.23
C VAL A 30 4.51 -4.22 12.01
N LEU A 31 4.85 -4.81 13.17
CA LEU A 31 5.98 -4.35 13.97
C LEU A 31 7.32 -4.43 13.21
N LYS A 32 7.49 -5.47 12.41
CA LYS A 32 8.68 -5.62 11.56
C LYS A 32 8.71 -4.54 10.48
N ALA A 33 7.58 -4.28 9.83
CA ALA A 33 7.45 -3.22 8.82
C ALA A 33 7.77 -1.84 9.41
N GLU A 34 7.24 -1.53 10.60
CA GLU A 34 7.49 -0.26 11.30
C GLU A 34 8.98 -0.05 11.62
N LYS A 35 9.66 -1.06 12.17
CA LYS A 35 11.11 -0.98 12.42
C LYS A 35 11.92 -0.79 11.14
N SER A 36 11.52 -1.46 10.06
CA SER A 36 12.21 -1.30 8.76
C SER A 36 11.94 0.07 8.12
N PHE A 37 10.76 0.63 8.34
CA PHE A 37 10.42 1.98 7.93
C PHE A 37 11.23 3.02 8.70
N GLU A 38 11.34 2.87 10.02
CA GLU A 38 12.16 3.74 10.89
C GLU A 38 13.61 3.76 10.45
N LYS A 39 14.21 2.57 10.27
CA LYS A 39 15.58 2.44 9.78
C LYS A 39 15.77 3.10 8.40
N MET A 40 14.83 2.90 7.48
CA MET A 40 14.91 3.54 6.16
C MET A 40 14.71 5.06 6.23
N CYS A 41 13.91 5.57 7.19
CA CYS A 41 13.81 7.00 7.45
C CYS A 41 15.13 7.59 7.93
N GLU A 42 15.87 6.88 8.79
CA GLU A 42 17.19 7.29 9.27
C GLU A 42 18.23 7.29 8.13
N GLU A 43 18.27 6.23 7.32
CA GLU A 43 19.28 6.05 6.27
C GLU A 43 19.03 6.91 5.03
N LYS A 44 17.77 7.05 4.62
CA LYS A 44 17.37 7.57 3.30
C LYS A 44 16.39 8.75 3.38
N GLY A 45 15.87 9.03 4.57
CA GLY A 45 14.88 10.07 4.78
C GLY A 45 13.44 9.58 4.58
N ILE A 46 12.52 10.34 5.18
CA ILE A 46 11.09 10.01 5.26
C ILE A 46 10.44 9.87 3.88
N ALA A 47 10.87 10.65 2.88
CA ALA A 47 10.27 10.61 1.55
C ALA A 47 10.52 9.28 0.81
N GLU A 48 11.74 8.76 0.90
CA GLU A 48 12.12 7.49 0.26
C GLU A 48 11.50 6.30 1.00
N ALA A 49 11.55 6.32 2.33
CA ALA A 49 10.86 5.32 3.15
C ALA A 49 9.35 5.30 2.86
N PHE A 50 8.69 6.46 2.83
CA PHE A 50 7.27 6.55 2.52
C PHE A 50 6.95 5.97 1.14
N TYR A 51 7.76 6.25 0.13
CA TYR A 51 7.52 5.70 -1.22
C TYR A 51 7.69 4.18 -1.27
N PHE A 52 8.70 3.64 -0.58
CA PHE A 52 8.99 2.21 -0.53
C PHE A 52 7.88 1.41 0.19
N PHE A 53 7.39 1.92 1.32
CA PHE A 53 6.40 1.23 2.15
C PHE A 53 4.93 1.56 1.76
N ALA A 54 4.69 2.61 0.98
CA ALA A 54 3.33 2.96 0.56
C ALA A 54 2.75 1.94 -0.45
N ALA A 55 1.54 1.45 -0.17
CA ALA A 55 0.76 0.66 -1.10
C ALA A 55 0.58 1.38 -2.45
N ASP A 56 0.39 0.63 -3.54
CA ASP A 56 0.30 1.20 -4.90
C ASP A 56 -0.84 2.20 -5.09
N GLY A 57 -1.94 2.03 -4.34
CA GLY A 57 -3.06 2.96 -4.28
C GLY A 57 -3.06 3.90 -3.07
N ALA A 58 -1.95 4.03 -2.34
CA ALA A 58 -1.93 4.87 -1.14
C ALA A 58 -2.17 6.35 -1.49
N VAL A 59 -3.24 6.91 -0.94
CA VAL A 59 -3.59 8.33 -1.09
C VAL A 59 -3.30 9.07 0.21
N ILE A 60 -2.40 10.05 0.16
CA ILE A 60 -2.18 10.96 1.30
C ILE A 60 -3.35 11.93 1.34
N LYS A 61 -4.14 11.90 2.43
CA LYS A 61 -5.16 12.89 2.71
C LYS A 61 -4.52 14.09 3.41
N ARG A 62 -4.51 15.26 2.77
CA ARG A 62 -4.12 16.53 3.40
C ARG A 62 -5.27 17.51 3.19
N GLU A 63 -5.83 18.04 4.29
CA GLU A 63 -6.91 19.05 4.31
C GLU A 63 -7.91 18.94 3.14
N ASN A 64 -8.78 17.94 3.24
CA ASN A 64 -9.89 17.69 2.30
C ASN A 64 -9.50 17.45 0.84
N ARG A 65 -8.21 17.23 0.53
CA ARG A 65 -7.73 16.86 -0.81
C ARG A 65 -7.08 15.47 -0.78
N TYR A 66 -7.65 14.57 -1.57
CA TYR A 66 -7.06 13.29 -1.95
C TYR A 66 -6.05 13.57 -3.07
N SER A 67 -4.80 13.13 -2.92
CA SER A 67 -3.79 13.38 -3.95
C SER A 67 -2.80 12.22 -4.12
N ASP A 68 -3.24 11.20 -4.83
CA ASP A 68 -2.47 10.16 -5.53
C ASP A 68 -1.43 10.73 -6.51
N TYR A 69 -1.55 12.00 -6.86
CA TYR A 69 -0.54 12.77 -7.61
C TYR A 69 0.83 12.81 -6.91
N TRP A 70 0.90 12.78 -5.57
CA TRP A 70 2.18 12.89 -4.86
C TRP A 70 3.09 11.68 -5.07
N LYS A 71 2.55 10.44 -5.15
CA LYS A 71 3.37 9.25 -5.44
C LYS A 71 3.98 9.34 -6.85
N ARG A 72 3.20 9.80 -7.84
CA ARG A 72 3.66 10.01 -9.23
C ARG A 72 4.68 11.15 -9.36
N LYS A 73 4.45 12.28 -8.68
CA LYS A 73 5.35 13.44 -8.71
C LYS A 73 6.66 13.17 -7.97
N TYR A 74 6.61 12.57 -6.78
CA TYR A 74 7.83 12.22 -6.04
C TYR A 74 8.67 11.18 -6.76
N LYS A 75 8.06 10.16 -7.43
CA LYS A 75 8.81 9.21 -8.27
C LYS A 75 9.64 9.94 -9.33
N LYS A 76 9.05 10.91 -10.02
CA LYS A 76 9.75 11.71 -11.04
C LYS A 76 10.89 12.55 -10.44
N LEU A 77 10.67 13.14 -9.27
CA LEU A 77 11.67 13.97 -8.59
C LEU A 77 12.84 13.13 -8.04
N LEU A 78 12.57 11.94 -7.50
CA LEU A 78 13.60 11.01 -7.03
C LEU A 78 14.44 10.46 -8.18
N GLN A 79 13.79 10.19 -9.32
CA GLN A 79 14.47 9.70 -10.52
C GLN A 79 15.34 10.79 -11.16
N GLN A 80 14.96 12.06 -11.06
CA GLN A 80 15.77 13.21 -11.47
C GLN A 80 16.95 13.47 -10.52
N SER A 81 16.76 13.36 -9.20
CA SER A 81 17.85 13.55 -8.23
C SER A 81 18.89 12.41 -8.28
N CYS A 82 18.48 11.17 -8.56
CA CYS A 82 19.40 10.06 -8.84
C CYS A 82 20.23 10.32 -10.10
N LEU A 83 19.64 10.85 -11.17
CA LEU A 83 20.38 11.17 -12.41
C LEU A 83 21.41 12.28 -12.20
N GLN A 84 21.12 13.28 -11.36
CA GLN A 84 22.07 14.33 -10.99
C GLN A 84 23.23 13.82 -10.13
N LYS A 85 23.01 12.84 -9.25
CA LYS A 85 24.07 12.22 -8.45
C LYS A 85 24.91 11.21 -9.22
N CYS A 86 24.43 10.65 -10.33
CA CYS A 86 25.20 9.79 -11.21
C CYS A 86 26.09 10.55 -12.21
N PHE A 87 25.96 11.88 -12.30
CA PHE A 87 26.72 12.76 -13.21
C PHE A 87 27.65 13.74 -12.47
N SER A 88 27.84 13.54 -11.16
CA SER A 88 28.83 14.24 -10.32
C SER A 88 29.77 13.23 -9.68
#